data_AF-A0A661ECY4-F1
#
_entry.id   AF-A0A661ECY4-F1
#
_cell.length_a   1.000
_cell.length_b   1.000
_cell.length_c   1.000
_cell.angle_alpha   90.00
_cell.angle_beta   90.00
_cell.angle_gamma   90.00
#
_symmetry.space_group_name_H-M   'P 1'
#
loop_
_entity.id
_entity.type
_entity.pdbx_description
1 polymer ?
#
loop_
_entity_poly.entity_id
_entity_poly.type
_entity_poly.pdbx_seq_one_letter_code
_entity_poly.pdbx_strand_id
1 'polypeptide(L)'
;MNDEDKKIDKLKLWMDSKKTFVACVVAKKLKIQNYKDKKYDEILNYIAKQDEDLLTLIDDYFKCCENWRKFFFKISEEEKFGNLSDKENNKYMKLTKERDEKEMEIIDFLGDKT
;
A
#
# COMPACT_ATOMS: atom_id res chain seq x y z
N MET A 1 -11.68 -25.96 0.84
CA MET A 1 -11.03 -24.66 1.02
C MET A 1 -11.66 -24.00 2.23
N ASN A 2 -10.89 -23.85 3.31
CA ASN A 2 -11.40 -23.33 4.59
C ASN A 2 -11.63 -21.81 4.46
N ASP A 3 -12.47 -21.22 5.30
CA ASP A 3 -12.76 -19.79 5.25
C ASP A 3 -11.55 -18.92 5.62
N GLU A 4 -10.57 -19.48 6.34
CA GLU A 4 -9.25 -18.87 6.57
C GLU A 4 -8.43 -18.71 5.28
N ASP A 5 -8.44 -19.72 4.39
CA ASP A 5 -7.71 -19.67 3.11
C ASP A 5 -8.27 -18.55 2.22
N LYS A 6 -9.60 -18.43 2.15
CA LYS A 6 -10.28 -17.36 1.38
C LYS A 6 -9.95 -15.96 1.90
N LYS A 7 -9.68 -15.80 3.21
CA LYS A 7 -9.36 -14.52 3.84
C LYS A 7 -7.93 -14.10 3.52
N ILE A 8 -6.98 -15.04 3.58
CA ILE A 8 -5.59 -14.83 3.17
C ILE A 8 -5.55 -14.42 1.70
N ASP A 9 -6.37 -15.04 0.85
CA ASP A 9 -6.44 -14.71 -0.58
C ASP A 9 -7.00 -13.30 -0.83
N LYS A 10 -8.05 -12.89 -0.11
CA LYS A 10 -8.60 -11.51 -0.22
C LYS A 10 -7.61 -10.45 0.27
N LEU A 11 -6.83 -10.74 1.32
CA LEU A 11 -5.79 -9.84 1.82
C LEU A 11 -4.67 -9.66 0.79
N LYS A 12 -4.19 -10.77 0.22
CA LYS A 12 -3.16 -10.78 -0.82
C LYS A 12 -3.64 -10.01 -2.06
N LEU A 13 -4.83 -10.31 -2.57
CA LEU A 13 -5.39 -9.65 -3.75
C LEU A 13 -5.50 -8.12 -3.59
N TRP A 14 -5.91 -7.63 -2.42
CA TRP A 14 -5.97 -6.19 -2.16
C TRP A 14 -4.58 -5.55 -2.14
N MET A 15 -3.61 -6.18 -1.47
CA MET A 15 -2.23 -5.71 -1.42
C MET A 15 -1.60 -5.72 -2.82
N ASP A 16 -1.79 -6.79 -3.59
CA ASP A 16 -1.26 -6.91 -4.94
C ASP A 16 -1.84 -5.85 -5.87
N SER A 17 -3.14 -5.55 -5.73
CA SER A 17 -3.79 -4.45 -6.45
C SER A 17 -3.18 -3.09 -6.08
N LYS A 18 -2.96 -2.82 -4.79
CA LYS A 18 -2.33 -1.57 -4.33
C LYS A 18 -0.88 -1.44 -4.78
N LYS A 19 -0.09 -2.51 -4.67
CA LYS A 19 1.29 -2.57 -5.16
C LYS A 19 1.38 -2.29 -6.65
N THR A 20 0.50 -2.93 -7.44
CA THR A 20 0.42 -2.71 -8.88
C THR A 20 0.07 -1.27 -9.23
N PHE A 21 -0.90 -0.68 -8.53
CA PHE A 21 -1.29 0.71 -8.73
C PHE A 21 -0.14 1.68 -8.47
N VAL A 22 0.52 1.60 -7.31
CA VAL A 22 1.66 2.48 -6.97
C VAL A 22 2.79 2.31 -7.96
N ALA A 23 3.16 1.06 -8.27
CA ALA A 23 4.21 0.77 -9.25
C ALA A 23 3.90 1.41 -10.61
N CYS A 24 2.64 1.34 -11.07
CA CYS A 24 2.21 1.96 -12.31
C CYS A 24 2.25 3.49 -12.28
N VAL A 25 1.84 4.12 -11.17
CA VAL A 25 1.89 5.59 -11.00
C VAL A 25 3.35 6.07 -11.01
N VAL A 26 4.20 5.41 -10.23
CA VAL A 26 5.64 5.70 -10.16
C VAL A 26 6.29 5.50 -11.53
N ALA A 27 6.05 4.36 -12.18
CA ALA A 27 6.61 4.06 -13.49
C ALA A 27 6.21 5.09 -14.56
N LYS A 28 4.94 5.54 -14.54
CA LYS A 28 4.45 6.59 -15.42
C LYS A 28 5.20 7.91 -15.17
N LYS A 29 5.40 8.29 -13.91
CA LYS A 29 6.13 9.52 -13.52
C LYS A 29 7.60 9.45 -13.95
N LEU A 30 8.24 8.30 -13.76
CA LEU A 30 9.62 8.04 -14.19
C LEU A 30 9.77 7.76 -15.71
N LYS A 31 8.67 7.82 -16.47
CA LYS A 31 8.65 7.55 -17.93
C LYS A 31 9.26 6.19 -18.32
N ILE A 32 9.07 5.17 -17.48
CA ILE A 32 9.52 3.80 -17.76
C ILE A 32 8.73 3.28 -18.97
N GLN A 33 9.45 2.89 -20.02
CA GLN A 33 8.83 2.34 -21.23
C GLN A 33 8.24 0.94 -20.97
N ASN A 34 7.10 0.65 -21.60
CA ASN A 34 6.40 -0.64 -21.54
C ASN A 34 6.09 -1.10 -20.10
N TYR A 35 5.92 -0.17 -19.15
CA TYR A 35 5.66 -0.52 -17.74
C TYR A 35 4.33 -1.27 -17.54
N LYS A 36 3.36 -1.12 -18.45
CA LYS A 36 2.07 -1.80 -18.39
C LYS A 36 2.17 -3.31 -18.63
N ASP A 37 3.22 -3.74 -19.33
CA ASP A 37 3.47 -5.15 -19.64
C ASP A 37 4.38 -5.82 -18.59
N LYS A 38 4.83 -5.05 -17.60
CA LYS A 38 5.73 -5.51 -16.54
C LYS A 38 4.96 -5.87 -15.29
N LYS A 39 5.40 -6.92 -14.61
CA LYS A 39 4.95 -7.20 -13.24
C LYS A 39 5.45 -6.11 -12.30
N TYR A 40 4.73 -5.87 -11.20
CA TYR A 40 5.12 -4.84 -10.25
C TYR A 40 6.53 -5.05 -9.69
N ASP A 41 6.95 -6.30 -9.42
CA ASP A 41 8.31 -6.61 -8.96
C ASP A 41 9.39 -6.16 -9.96
N GLU A 42 9.13 -6.27 -11.27
CA GLU A 42 10.05 -5.80 -12.31
C GLU A 42 10.15 -4.27 -12.33
N ILE A 43 9.04 -3.59 -12.05
CA ILE A 43 8.99 -2.13 -11.93
C ILE A 43 9.78 -1.68 -10.69
N LEU A 44 9.56 -2.32 -9.54
CA LEU A 44 10.30 -2.03 -8.30
C LEU A 44 11.80 -2.27 -8.47
N ASN A 45 12.21 -3.36 -9.13
CA ASN A 45 13.61 -3.62 -9.46
C ASN A 45 14.22 -2.55 -10.37
N TYR A 46 13.42 -1.94 -11.24
CA TYR A 46 13.89 -0.82 -12.07
C TYR A 46 14.04 0.45 -11.24
N ILE A 47 13.07 0.78 -10.39
CA ILE A 47 13.11 1.91 -9.46
C ILE A 47 14.34 1.79 -8.55
N ALA A 48 14.57 0.61 -7.96
CA ALA A 48 15.70 0.32 -7.09
C ALA A 48 17.06 0.64 -7.73
N LYS A 49 17.18 0.49 -9.06
CA LYS A 49 18.41 0.79 -9.80
C LYS A 49 18.61 2.28 -10.09
N GLN A 50 17.55 3.08 -9.98
CA GLN A 50 17.59 4.50 -10.31
C GLN A 50 17.50 5.39 -9.06
N ASP A 51 16.79 4.93 -8.05
CA ASP A 51 16.35 5.75 -6.94
C ASP A 51 16.01 4.88 -5.72
N GLU A 52 17.02 4.64 -4.89
CA GLU A 52 16.90 3.85 -3.66
C GLU A 52 16.04 4.56 -2.60
N ASP A 53 16.05 5.90 -2.58
CA ASP A 53 15.22 6.70 -1.67
C ASP A 53 13.73 6.52 -2.02
N LEU A 54 13.39 6.60 -3.30
CA LEU A 54 12.01 6.35 -3.76
C LEU A 54 11.56 4.91 -3.47
N LEU A 55 12.45 3.92 -3.64
CA LEU A 55 12.13 2.54 -3.27
C LEU A 55 11.81 2.44 -1.78
N THR A 56 12.60 3.10 -0.93
CA THR A 56 12.39 3.12 0.52
C THR A 56 11.02 3.72 0.89
N LEU A 57 10.63 4.84 0.25
CA LEU A 57 9.31 5.45 0.44
C LEU A 57 8.16 4.51 0.05
N ILE A 58 8.31 3.81 -1.08
CA ILE A 58 7.33 2.83 -1.56
C ILE A 58 7.19 1.66 -0.60
N ASP A 59 8.31 1.12 -0.10
CA ASP A 59 8.30 0.02 0.85
C ASP A 59 7.66 0.41 2.19
N ASP A 60 7.94 1.61 2.68
CA ASP A 60 7.33 2.14 3.91
C ASP A 60 5.82 2.37 3.76
N TYR A 61 5.37 2.87 2.61
CA TYR A 61 3.94 2.92 2.29
C TYR A 61 3.29 1.53 2.30
N PHE A 62 3.93 0.52 1.71
CA PHE A 62 3.38 -0.83 1.70
C PHE A 62 3.29 -1.45 3.10
N LYS A 63 4.28 -1.22 3.98
CA LYS A 63 4.20 -1.61 5.39
C LYS A 63 3.02 -0.94 6.09
N CYS A 64 2.79 0.35 5.84
CA CYS A 64 1.65 1.08 6.40
C CYS A 64 0.31 0.53 5.90
N CYS A 65 0.20 0.23 4.60
CA CYS A 65 -0.97 -0.42 4.02
C CYS A 65 -1.26 -1.77 4.67
N GLU A 66 -0.24 -2.59 4.89
CA GLU A 66 -0.38 -3.91 5.52
C GLU A 66 -0.86 -3.78 6.97
N ASN A 67 -0.25 -2.88 7.76
CA ASN A 67 -0.64 -2.65 9.15
C ASN A 67 -2.08 -2.14 9.27
N TRP A 68 -2.45 -1.15 8.45
CA TRP A 68 -3.82 -0.64 8.39
C TRP A 68 -4.80 -1.75 8.01
N ARG A 69 -4.49 -2.54 6.97
CA ARG A 69 -5.40 -3.56 6.46
C ARG A 69 -5.60 -4.71 7.44
N LYS A 70 -4.54 -5.15 8.12
CA LYS A 70 -4.62 -6.16 9.20
C LYS A 70 -5.58 -5.70 10.29
N PHE A 71 -5.48 -4.44 10.71
CA PHE A 71 -6.39 -3.89 11.72
C PHE A 71 -7.82 -3.74 11.20
N PHE A 72 -8.00 -3.24 9.97
CA PHE A 72 -9.31 -3.12 9.32
C PHE A 72 -10.02 -4.48 9.24
N PHE A 73 -9.31 -5.54 8.83
CA PHE A 73 -9.92 -6.87 8.74
C PHE A 73 -10.34 -7.37 10.12
N LYS A 74 -9.49 -7.21 11.13
CA LYS A 74 -9.83 -7.59 12.50
C LYS A 74 -11.14 -6.95 12.96
N ILE A 75 -11.28 -5.63 12.81
CA ILE A 75 -12.50 -4.93 13.23
C ILE A 75 -13.72 -5.28 12.35
N SER A 76 -13.49 -5.62 11.08
CA SER A 76 -14.53 -6.08 10.16
C SER A 76 -15.08 -7.45 10.55
N GLU A 77 -14.20 -8.36 10.96
CA GLU A 77 -14.56 -9.73 11.35
C GLU A 77 -15.25 -9.76 12.70
N GLU A 78 -14.86 -8.86 13.60
CA GLU A 78 -15.53 -8.68 14.89
C GLU A 78 -16.84 -7.88 14.76
N GLU A 79 -17.26 -7.51 13.54
CA GLU A 79 -18.44 -6.69 13.23
C GLU A 79 -18.52 -5.38 14.04
N LYS A 80 -17.35 -4.82 14.39
CA LYS A 80 -17.24 -3.63 15.25
C LYS A 80 -17.39 -2.31 14.50
N PHE A 81 -17.68 -2.33 13.21
CA PHE A 81 -17.92 -1.09 12.48
C PHE A 81 -19.12 -0.35 13.07
N GLY A 82 -18.91 0.92 13.45
CA GLY A 82 -19.91 1.73 14.14
C GLY A 82 -19.99 1.51 15.65
N ASN A 83 -19.22 0.57 16.21
CA ASN A 83 -19.17 0.29 17.66
C ASN A 83 -17.72 0.04 18.15
N LEU A 84 -16.76 0.78 17.58
CA LEU A 84 -15.37 0.73 18.01
C LEU A 84 -15.24 1.39 19.39
N SER A 85 -14.47 0.77 20.29
CA SER A 85 -14.04 1.48 21.50
C SER A 85 -13.15 2.68 21.16
N ASP A 86 -13.03 3.66 22.06
CA ASP A 86 -12.15 4.82 21.86
C ASP A 86 -10.72 4.43 21.50
N LYS A 87 -10.20 3.37 22.13
CA LYS A 87 -8.86 2.84 21.86
C LYS A 87 -8.76 2.26 20.45
N GLU A 88 -9.76 1.52 19.99
CA GLU A 88 -9.80 0.95 18.63
C GLU A 88 -10.00 2.03 17.58
N ASN A 89 -10.85 3.01 17.84
CA ASN A 89 -11.08 4.14 16.96
C ASN A 89 -9.81 4.99 16.82
N ASN A 90 -9.14 5.32 17.94
CA ASN A 90 -7.86 6.03 17.91
C ASN A 90 -6.79 5.26 17.14
N LYS A 91 -6.74 3.93 17.30
CA LYS A 91 -5.82 3.08 16.53
C LYS A 91 -6.17 3.05 15.05
N TYR A 92 -7.45 2.95 14.70
CA TYR A 92 -7.93 3.00 13.31
C TYR A 92 -7.53 4.32 12.63
N MET A 93 -7.82 5.44 13.29
CA MET A 93 -7.50 6.78 12.79
C MET A 93 -5.99 6.97 12.65
N LYS A 94 -5.20 6.53 13.63
CA LYS A 94 -3.73 6.59 13.57
C LYS A 94 -3.19 5.81 12.36
N LEU A 95 -3.59 4.56 12.18
CA LEU A 95 -3.12 3.73 11.06
C LEU A 95 -3.57 4.29 9.70
N THR A 96 -4.75 4.90 9.64
CA THR A 96 -5.26 5.55 8.42
C THR A 96 -4.39 6.75 8.08
N LYS A 97 -4.12 7.61 9.07
CA LYS A 97 -3.26 8.77 8.92
C LYS A 97 -1.83 8.39 8.49
N GLU A 98 -1.20 7.41 9.16
CA GLU A 98 0.14 6.94 8.80
C GLU A 98 0.22 6.45 7.35
N ARG A 99 -0.78 5.69 6.89
CA ARG A 99 -0.87 5.25 5.49
C ARG A 99 -0.97 6.43 4.53
N ASP A 100 -1.86 7.37 4.81
CA ASP A 100 -2.14 8.50 3.92
C ASP A 100 -0.95 9.47 3.86
N GLU A 101 -0.25 9.68 4.99
CA GLU A 101 1.00 10.45 5.03
C GLU A 101 2.09 9.82 4.15
N LYS A 102 2.27 8.49 4.22
CA LYS A 102 3.22 7.79 3.33
C LYS A 102 2.82 7.83 1.86
N GLU A 103 1.52 7.86 1.55
CA GLU A 103 1.06 8.06 0.18
C GLU A 103 1.45 9.45 -0.34
N MET A 104 1.26 10.48 0.49
CA MET A 104 1.62 11.86 0.15
C MET A 104 3.12 12.04 -0.01
N GLU A 105 3.95 11.44 0.84
CA GLU A 105 5.42 11.47 0.69
C GLU A 105 5.88 10.97 -0.69
N ILE A 106 5.27 9.88 -1.20
CA ILE A 106 5.57 9.37 -2.56
C ILE A 106 5.13 10.38 -3.62
N ILE A 107 3.93 10.95 -3.48
CA ILE A 107 3.38 11.91 -4.45
C ILE A 107 4.25 13.18 -4.52
N ASP A 108 4.63 13.73 -3.37
CA ASP A 108 5.44 14.94 -3.27
C ASP A 108 6.83 14.71 -3.85
N PHE A 109 7.47 13.58 -3.50
CA PHE A 109 8.76 13.18 -4.07
C PHE A 109 8.71 13.06 -5.61
N LEU A 110 7.61 12.54 -6.16
CA LEU A 110 7.40 12.46 -7.62
C LEU A 110 6.99 13.81 -8.26
N GLY A 111 6.49 14.76 -7.46
CA GLY A 111 6.14 16.11 -7.88
C GLY A 111 7.37 16.98 -8.06
N ASP A 112 8.35 16.87 -7.16
CA ASP A 112 9.62 17.61 -7.22
C ASP A 112 10.53 17.18 -8.39
N LYS A 113 10.27 16.01 -8.98
CA LYS A 113 11.03 15.47 -10.12
C LYS A 113 10.46 15.82 -11.50
N THR A 114 9.39 16.61 -11.58
CA THR A 114 8.77 17.09 -12.82
C THR A 114 9.05 18.55 -13.09
#